data_AF-A0A3B0ZCH8-F1
#
_entry.id   AF-A0A3B0ZCH8-F1
#
_cell.length_a   1.000
_cell.length_b   1.000
_cell.length_c   1.000
_cell.angle_alpha   90.00
_cell.angle_beta   90.00
_cell.angle_gamma   90.00
#
_symmetry.space_group_name_H-M   'P 1'
#
loop_
_entity.id
_entity.type
_entity.pdbx_description
1 polymer ?
#
loop_
_entity_poly.entity_id
_entity_poly.type
_entity_poly.pdbx_seq_one_letter_code
_entity_poly.pdbx_strand_id
1 'polypeptide(L)'
;MAYLFWAVAAAILLLILMKYRAAKTRHQAAGNVVFAKYTFGKLSLEDQTRVKEKAEEIANKAASDEIEEYGWYAVAMHALKIPSAIPDNASWYHTKRPDVLRPSDLMVRSVLIFLNNNYNLNIEISGLSSPKKEKPPIDSVLNDEEEPKKLSKPDIEK
;
A
#
# COMPACT_ATOMS: atom_id res chain seq x y z
N MET A 1 -14.52 -7.56 48.64
CA MET A 1 -13.95 -8.50 47.66
C MET A 1 -14.65 -8.41 46.30
N ALA A 2 -15.97 -8.65 46.20
CA ALA A 2 -16.69 -8.62 44.92
C ALA A 2 -16.56 -7.29 44.14
N TYR A 3 -16.68 -6.14 44.81
CA TYR A 3 -16.55 -4.82 44.17
C TYR A 3 -15.15 -4.58 43.56
N LEU A 4 -14.11 -5.15 44.16
CA LEU A 4 -12.73 -5.01 43.67
C LEU A 4 -12.52 -5.86 42.40
N PHE A 5 -13.13 -7.05 42.34
CA PHE A 5 -13.17 -7.88 41.12
C PHE A 5 -13.89 -7.18 39.96
N TRP A 6 -15.07 -6.58 40.21
CA TRP A 6 -15.81 -5.85 39.18
C TRP A 6 -15.06 -4.62 38.68
N ALA A 7 -14.39 -3.87 39.57
CA ALA A 7 -13.57 -2.73 39.18
C ALA A 7 -12.38 -3.15 38.29
N VAL A 8 -11.69 -4.25 38.63
CA VAL A 8 -10.59 -4.79 37.81
C VAL A 8 -11.10 -5.30 36.46
N ALA A 9 -12.23 -6.01 36.42
CA ALA A 9 -12.84 -6.49 35.18
C ALA A 9 -13.24 -5.32 34.26
N ALA A 10 -13.84 -4.26 34.81
CA ALA A 10 -14.20 -3.06 34.06
C ALA A 10 -12.96 -2.35 33.49
N ALA A 11 -11.87 -2.25 34.27
CA ALA A 11 -10.62 -1.67 33.79
C ALA A 11 -9.99 -2.48 32.64
N ILE A 12 -9.99 -3.81 32.73
CA ILE A 12 -9.51 -4.68 31.65
C ILE A 12 -10.35 -4.49 30.39
N LEU A 13 -11.67 -4.47 30.52
CA LEU A 13 -12.58 -4.31 29.38
C LEU A 13 -12.39 -2.94 28.70
N LEU A 14 -12.16 -1.89 29.49
CA LEU A 14 -11.85 -0.55 28.98
C LEU A 14 -10.52 -0.53 28.22
N LEU A 15 -9.47 -1.18 28.74
CA LEU A 15 -8.19 -1.31 28.05
C LEU A 15 -8.31 -2.07 26.71
N ILE A 16 -9.09 -3.15 26.67
CA ILE A 16 -9.36 -3.90 25.45
C ILE A 16 -10.08 -3.02 24.42
N LEU A 17 -11.11 -2.28 24.85
CA LEU A 17 -11.87 -1.39 23.98
C LEU A 17 -10.98 -0.28 23.38
N MET A 18 -10.09 0.30 24.19
CA MET A 18 -9.13 1.30 23.73
C MET A 18 -8.17 0.73 22.67
N LYS A 19 -7.60 -0.46 22.93
CA LYS A 19 -6.71 -1.14 21.97
C LYS A 19 -7.43 -1.47 20.67
N TYR A 20 -8.66 -1.96 20.76
CA TYR A 20 -9.47 -2.28 19.59
C TYR A 20 -9.77 -1.05 18.73
N ARG A 21 -10.14 0.08 19.35
CA ARG A 21 -10.37 1.34 18.63
C ARG A 21 -9.10 1.83 17.93
N ALA A 22 -7.96 1.79 18.61
CA ALA A 22 -6.68 2.20 18.02
C ALA A 22 -6.27 1.30 16.84
N ALA A 23 -6.49 -0.03 16.95
CA ALA A 23 -6.22 -0.96 15.86
C ALA A 23 -7.13 -0.69 14.65
N LYS A 24 -8.43 -0.44 14.87
CA LYS A 24 -9.38 -0.11 13.80
C LYS A 24 -8.98 1.17 13.06
N THR A 25 -8.63 2.23 13.78
CA THR A 25 -8.20 3.49 13.15
C THR A 25 -6.92 3.32 12.33
N ARG A 26 -5.96 2.51 12.83
CA ARG A 26 -4.73 2.21 12.08
C ARG A 26 -5.00 1.40 10.82
N HIS A 27 -5.90 0.42 10.88
CA HIS A 27 -6.31 -0.33 9.70
C HIS A 27 -6.99 0.56 8.66
N GLN A 28 -7.86 1.47 9.09
CA GLN A 28 -8.52 2.43 8.19
C GLN A 28 -7.52 3.38 7.54
N ALA A 29 -6.58 3.93 8.30
CA ALA A 29 -5.50 4.74 7.78
C ALA A 29 -4.65 3.95 6.77
N ALA A 30 -4.30 2.69 7.09
CA ALA A 30 -3.49 1.84 6.22
C ALA A 30 -4.21 1.53 4.91
N GLY A 31 -5.53 1.27 4.99
CA GLY A 31 -6.41 1.18 3.83
C GLY A 31 -6.32 2.40 2.94
N ASN A 32 -6.52 3.59 3.52
CA ASN A 32 -6.46 4.86 2.81
C ASN A 32 -5.11 5.08 2.10
N VAL A 33 -3.99 4.78 2.74
CA VAL A 33 -2.65 4.91 2.14
C VAL A 33 -2.55 4.07 0.87
N VAL A 34 -2.88 2.77 0.95
CA VAL A 34 -2.76 1.85 -0.19
C VAL A 34 -3.76 2.23 -1.30
N PHE A 35 -4.98 2.60 -0.92
CA PHE A 35 -6.01 3.06 -1.87
C PHE A 35 -5.60 4.35 -2.57
N ALA A 36 -5.03 5.30 -1.83
CA ALA A 36 -4.56 6.57 -2.36
C ALA A 36 -3.41 6.34 -3.33
N LYS A 37 -2.44 5.49 -2.99
CA LYS A 37 -1.35 5.16 -3.90
C LYS A 37 -1.84 4.60 -5.23
N TYR A 38 -2.75 3.64 -5.17
CA TYR A 38 -3.32 3.04 -6.37
C TYR A 38 -4.15 4.04 -7.19
N THR A 39 -5.01 4.81 -6.52
CA THR A 39 -5.89 5.79 -7.17
C THR A 39 -5.07 6.91 -7.79
N PHE A 40 -4.05 7.41 -7.09
CA PHE A 40 -3.17 8.47 -7.54
C PHE A 40 -2.47 8.09 -8.86
N GLY A 41 -1.97 6.86 -8.96
CA GLY A 41 -1.33 6.36 -10.18
C GLY A 41 -2.27 6.25 -11.39
N LYS A 42 -3.59 6.33 -11.19
CA LYS A 42 -4.60 6.33 -12.26
C LYS A 42 -5.16 7.70 -12.61
N LEU A 43 -4.85 8.73 -11.82
CA LEU A 43 -5.33 10.08 -12.08
C LEU A 43 -4.57 10.74 -13.23
N SER A 44 -5.21 11.73 -13.85
CA SER A 44 -4.57 12.62 -14.82
C SER A 44 -3.45 13.43 -14.15
N LEU A 45 -2.47 13.92 -14.92
CA LEU A 45 -1.39 14.77 -14.37
C LEU A 45 -1.93 16.04 -13.69
N GLU A 46 -3.01 16.60 -14.22
CA GLU A 46 -3.68 17.78 -13.65
C GLU A 46 -4.30 17.45 -12.29
N ASP A 47 -5.06 16.35 -12.18
CA ASP A 47 -5.66 15.94 -10.91
C ASP A 47 -4.62 15.50 -9.88
N GLN A 48 -3.53 14.87 -10.33
CA GLN A 48 -2.40 14.54 -9.47
C GLN A 48 -1.79 15.80 -8.84
N THR A 49 -1.65 16.88 -9.62
CA THR A 49 -1.13 18.16 -9.14
C THR A 49 -2.09 18.79 -8.15
N ARG A 50 -3.40 18.80 -8.45
CA ARG A 50 -4.44 19.29 -7.54
C ARG A 50 -4.48 18.54 -6.21
N VAL A 51 -4.30 17.22 -6.25
CA VAL A 51 -4.24 16.40 -5.03
C VAL A 51 -3.02 16.75 -4.20
N LYS A 52 -1.85 16.94 -4.83
CA LYS A 52 -0.61 17.34 -4.16
C LYS A 52 -0.75 18.69 -3.46
N GLU A 53 -1.18 19.71 -4.19
CA GLU A 53 -1.39 21.06 -3.65
C GLU A 53 -2.38 21.04 -2.48
N LYS A 54 -3.50 20.31 -2.63
CA LYS A 54 -4.51 20.20 -1.58
C LYS A 54 -3.99 19.45 -0.36
N ALA A 55 -3.16 18.42 -0.55
CA ALA A 55 -2.55 17.69 0.56
C ALA A 55 -1.56 18.55 1.34
N GLU A 56 -0.74 19.35 0.67
CA GLU A 56 0.17 20.30 1.30
C GLU A 56 -0.59 21.39 2.07
N GLU A 57 -1.67 21.93 1.49
CA GLU A 57 -2.56 22.88 2.16
C GLU A 57 -3.17 22.31 3.45
N ILE A 58 -3.62 21.05 3.42
CA ILE A 58 -4.24 20.41 4.58
C ILE A 58 -3.19 20.03 5.64
N ALA A 59 -2.08 19.43 5.22
CA ALA A 59 -1.03 18.97 6.12
C ALA A 59 -0.29 20.15 6.78
N ASN A 60 -0.25 21.31 6.13
CA ASN A 60 0.54 22.48 6.54
C ASN A 60 2.03 22.16 6.79
N LYS A 61 2.53 21.08 6.17
CA LYS A 61 3.91 20.62 6.24
C LYS A 61 4.20 19.68 5.08
N ALA A 62 5.48 19.58 4.71
CA ALA A 62 5.92 18.52 3.81
C ALA A 62 5.82 17.15 4.50
N ALA A 63 5.38 16.14 3.76
CA ALA A 63 5.41 14.75 4.23
C ALA A 63 6.86 14.28 4.38
N SER A 64 7.12 13.53 5.45
CA SER A 64 8.47 13.03 5.74
C SER A 64 8.78 11.68 5.08
N ASP A 65 7.74 10.92 4.75
CA ASP A 65 7.84 9.60 4.13
C ASP A 65 6.65 9.33 3.20
N GLU A 66 6.76 8.27 2.40
CA GLU A 66 5.76 7.91 1.38
C GLU A 66 4.41 7.48 2.00
N ILE A 67 4.41 6.89 3.20
CA ILE A 67 3.18 6.46 3.89
C ILE A 67 2.41 7.68 4.37
N GLU A 68 3.11 8.65 4.95
CA GLU A 68 2.56 9.93 5.34
C GLU A 68 2.03 10.69 4.12
N GLU A 69 2.80 10.74 3.02
CA GLU A 69 2.42 11.39 1.77
C GLU A 69 1.09 10.85 1.23
N TYR A 70 0.99 9.53 0.99
CA TYR A 70 -0.25 8.93 0.50
C TYR A 70 -1.38 8.96 1.53
N GLY A 71 -1.05 8.99 2.82
CA GLY A 71 -2.02 9.20 3.89
C GLY A 71 -2.71 10.56 3.76
N TRP A 72 -1.95 11.63 3.48
CA TRP A 72 -2.48 12.96 3.20
C TRP A 72 -3.17 13.04 1.84
N TYR A 73 -2.68 12.33 0.82
CA TYR A 73 -3.37 12.26 -0.48
C TYR A 73 -4.76 11.65 -0.35
N ALA A 74 -4.96 10.63 0.49
CA ALA A 74 -6.30 10.09 0.74
C ALA A 74 -7.26 11.15 1.30
N VAL A 75 -6.77 11.98 2.23
CA VAL A 75 -7.56 13.08 2.82
C VAL A 75 -7.86 14.15 1.77
N ALA A 76 -6.88 14.51 0.94
CA ALA A 76 -7.03 15.46 -0.14
C ALA A 76 -8.01 14.97 -1.22
N MET A 77 -7.90 13.72 -1.65
CA MET A 77 -8.83 13.10 -2.62
C MET A 77 -10.26 13.08 -2.09
N HIS A 78 -10.45 12.75 -0.81
CA HIS A 78 -11.75 12.84 -0.16
C HIS A 78 -12.30 14.27 -0.18
N ALA A 79 -11.46 15.28 0.12
CA ALA A 79 -11.85 16.69 0.08
C ALA A 79 -12.19 17.17 -1.35
N LEU A 80 -11.47 16.67 -2.35
CA LEU A 80 -11.68 16.95 -3.77
C LEU A 80 -12.81 16.12 -4.40
N LYS A 81 -13.48 15.25 -3.61
CA LYS A 81 -14.55 14.34 -4.06
C LYS A 81 -14.11 13.38 -5.18
N ILE A 82 -12.83 13.02 -5.20
CA ILE A 82 -12.28 12.01 -6.10
C ILE A 82 -12.57 10.63 -5.47
N PRO A 83 -13.33 9.73 -6.12
CA PRO A 83 -13.60 8.40 -5.58
C PRO A 83 -12.34 7.52 -5.63
N SER A 84 -12.27 6.52 -4.75
CA SER A 84 -11.20 5.52 -4.83
C SER A 84 -11.36 4.67 -6.09
N ALA A 85 -10.24 4.36 -6.74
CA ALA A 85 -10.21 3.50 -7.93
C ALA A 85 -10.17 2.00 -7.59
N ILE A 86 -10.27 1.63 -6.31
CA ILE A 86 -10.22 0.24 -5.85
C ILE A 86 -11.54 -0.47 -6.22
N PRO A 87 -11.48 -1.70 -6.75
CA PRO A 87 -12.68 -2.49 -7.04
C PRO A 87 -13.54 -2.67 -5.78
N ASP A 88 -14.85 -2.57 -5.93
CA ASP A 88 -15.86 -2.77 -4.87
C ASP A 88 -15.79 -1.79 -3.68
N ASN A 89 -14.89 -0.81 -3.68
CA ASN A 89 -14.82 0.22 -2.66
C ASN A 89 -14.41 1.59 -3.21
N ALA A 90 -15.41 2.38 -3.60
CA ALA A 90 -15.21 3.76 -4.05
C ALA A 90 -15.02 4.78 -2.90
N SER A 91 -15.19 4.34 -1.65
CA SER A 91 -15.24 5.24 -0.48
C SER A 91 -13.92 5.32 0.29
N TRP A 92 -13.61 6.51 0.78
CA TRP A 92 -12.46 6.73 1.68
C TRP A 92 -12.86 6.49 3.13
N TYR A 93 -11.97 5.87 3.91
CA TYR A 93 -12.19 5.80 5.35
C TYR A 93 -11.99 7.17 5.99
N HIS A 94 -12.88 7.54 6.91
CA HIS A 94 -12.75 8.79 7.63
C HIS A 94 -11.59 8.72 8.63
N THR A 95 -10.43 9.29 8.25
CA THR A 95 -9.22 9.31 9.08
C THR A 95 -8.82 10.76 9.32
N LYS A 96 -8.78 11.20 10.58
CA LYS A 96 -8.38 12.57 10.95
C LYS A 96 -6.87 12.77 11.00
N ARG A 97 -6.12 11.67 11.16
CA ARG A 97 -4.69 11.66 11.48
C ARG A 97 -4.00 10.52 10.73
N PRO A 98 -3.55 10.75 9.49
CA PRO A 98 -2.79 9.74 8.75
C PRO A 98 -1.39 9.52 9.32
N ASP A 99 -0.87 10.47 10.11
CA ASP A 99 0.41 10.45 10.85
C ASP A 99 0.50 9.36 11.94
N VAL A 100 -0.56 8.58 12.16
CA VAL A 100 -0.57 7.46 13.12
C VAL A 100 0.19 6.24 12.58
N LEU A 101 0.38 6.16 11.25
CA LEU A 101 1.17 5.09 10.62
C LEU A 101 2.65 5.45 10.61
N ARG A 102 3.49 4.40 10.64
CA ARG A 102 4.95 4.54 10.54
C ARG A 102 5.45 3.88 9.23
N PRO A 103 6.61 4.29 8.69
CA PRO A 103 7.26 3.72 7.49
C PRO A 103 7.37 2.19 7.39
N SER A 104 7.15 1.45 8.47
CA SER A 104 7.23 -0.01 8.52
C SER A 104 6.02 -0.64 9.24
N ASP A 105 4.88 0.04 9.24
CA ASP A 105 3.68 -0.47 9.90
C ASP A 105 3.18 -1.75 9.19
N LEU A 106 3.16 -2.85 9.94
CA LEU A 106 2.71 -4.16 9.45
C LEU A 106 1.27 -4.12 8.92
N MET A 107 0.46 -3.15 9.38
CA MET A 107 -0.92 -2.98 8.91
C MET A 107 -0.98 -2.50 7.46
N VAL A 108 -0.03 -1.68 7.01
CA VAL A 108 0.05 -1.28 5.59
C VAL A 108 0.42 -2.48 4.75
N ARG A 109 1.34 -3.32 5.25
CA ARG A 109 1.77 -4.55 4.56
C ARG A 109 0.63 -5.55 4.42
N SER A 110 -0.15 -5.77 5.48
CA SER A 110 -1.26 -6.72 5.45
C SER A 110 -2.34 -6.29 4.45
N VAL A 111 -2.68 -4.99 4.41
CA VAL A 111 -3.63 -4.43 3.44
C VAL A 111 -3.08 -4.58 2.01
N LEU A 112 -1.80 -4.26 1.79
CA LEU A 112 -1.18 -4.37 0.47
C LEU A 112 -1.17 -5.80 -0.04
N ILE A 113 -0.79 -6.78 0.80
CA ILE A 113 -0.85 -8.21 0.46
C ILE A 113 -2.30 -8.63 0.15
N PHE A 114 -3.26 -8.21 0.98
CA PHE A 114 -4.67 -8.53 0.77
C PHE A 114 -5.18 -8.01 -0.58
N LEU A 115 -4.91 -6.75 -0.93
CA LEU A 115 -5.39 -6.16 -2.17
C LEU A 115 -4.69 -6.73 -3.40
N ASN A 116 -3.37 -6.94 -3.32
CA ASN A 116 -2.63 -7.53 -4.43
C ASN A 116 -3.11 -8.97 -4.71
N ASN A 117 -3.42 -9.75 -3.66
CA ASN A 117 -3.91 -11.12 -3.81
C ASN A 117 -5.37 -11.21 -4.28
N ASN A 118 -6.27 -10.35 -3.78
CA ASN A 118 -7.71 -10.45 -4.10
C ASN A 118 -8.07 -9.74 -5.41
N TYR A 119 -7.36 -8.67 -5.76
CA TYR A 119 -7.69 -7.83 -6.91
C TYR A 119 -6.59 -7.82 -7.99
N ASN A 120 -5.54 -8.65 -7.86
CA ASN A 120 -4.39 -8.70 -8.77
C ASN A 120 -3.78 -7.32 -9.07
N LEU A 121 -3.75 -6.45 -8.04
CA LEU A 121 -3.15 -5.13 -8.14
C LEU A 121 -1.63 -5.25 -7.94
N ASN A 122 -0.86 -4.50 -8.72
CA ASN A 122 0.59 -4.39 -8.53
C ASN A 122 0.91 -3.08 -7.80
N ILE A 123 0.57 -3.01 -6.51
CA ILE A 123 0.85 -1.85 -5.66
C ILE A 123 2.09 -2.15 -4.81
N GLU A 124 3.09 -1.29 -4.89
CA GLU A 124 4.32 -1.35 -4.07
C GLU A 124 4.45 -0.05 -3.27
N ILE A 125 4.93 -0.09 -2.02
CA ILE A 125 5.20 1.10 -1.17
C ILE A 125 6.67 1.09 -0.76
N SER A 126 7.41 2.13 -1.16
CA SER A 126 8.80 2.40 -0.82
C SER A 126 8.92 2.64 0.68
N GLY A 127 9.60 1.72 1.39
CA GLY A 127 9.74 1.76 2.86
C GLY A 127 9.23 0.50 3.56
N LEU A 128 8.32 -0.23 2.91
CA LEU A 128 8.01 -1.61 3.28
C LEU A 128 8.91 -2.52 2.45
N SER A 129 10.02 -2.99 3.02
CA SER A 129 10.81 -4.02 2.36
C SER A 129 9.93 -5.24 2.10
N SER A 130 9.61 -5.48 0.83
CA SER A 130 9.09 -6.77 0.38
C SER A 130 10.08 -7.84 0.86
N PRO A 131 9.61 -8.98 1.38
CA PRO A 131 10.50 -10.12 1.48
C PRO A 131 10.96 -10.39 0.05
N LYS A 132 12.28 -10.42 -0.17
CA LYS A 132 12.87 -10.86 -1.44
C LYS A 132 12.11 -12.12 -1.84
N LYS A 133 11.36 -12.07 -2.96
CA LYS A 133 11.00 -13.30 -3.66
C LYS A 133 12.34 -13.88 -4.08
N GLU A 134 12.86 -14.80 -3.29
CA GLU A 134 13.97 -15.65 -3.68
C GLU A 134 13.49 -16.35 -4.96
N LYS A 135 14.00 -15.89 -6.10
CA LYS A 135 13.89 -16.64 -7.35
C LYS A 135 14.48 -18.01 -7.04
N PRO A 136 13.77 -19.12 -7.28
CA PRO A 136 14.42 -20.43 -7.21
C PRO A 136 15.62 -20.42 -8.16
N PRO A 137 16.76 -21.00 -7.76
CA PRO A 137 17.94 -21.05 -8.60
C PRO A 137 17.57 -21.77 -9.91
N ILE A 138 17.82 -21.09 -11.03
CA ILE A 138 17.66 -21.62 -12.38
C ILE A 138 18.85 -22.53 -12.62
N ASP A 139 18.84 -23.73 -12.06
CA ASP A 139 19.81 -24.78 -12.36
C ASP A 139 19.15 -26.15 -12.25
N SER A 140 18.21 -26.45 -13.16
CA SER A 140 17.85 -27.83 -13.50
C SER A 140 17.00 -27.90 -14.78
N VAL A 141 17.55 -27.49 -15.92
CA VAL A 141 17.14 -28.02 -17.22
C VAL A 141 18.40 -28.22 -18.07
N LEU A 142 19.20 -29.22 -17.71
CA LEU A 142 19.98 -29.95 -18.70
C LEU A 142 19.03 -31.01 -19.25
N ASN A 143 18.51 -30.82 -20.45
CA ASN A 143 18.52 -31.88 -21.46
C ASN A 143 18.18 -31.35 -22.85
N ASP A 144 19.15 -31.56 -23.74
CA ASP A 144 19.08 -32.03 -25.13
C ASP A 144 18.36 -31.24 -26.23
N GLU A 145 19.03 -31.28 -27.39
CA GLU A 145 18.62 -30.91 -28.76
C GLU A 145 18.67 -29.40 -29.09
N GLU A 146 19.28 -28.91 -30.16
CA GLU A 146 19.75 -29.54 -31.39
C GLU A 146 20.76 -28.58 -32.09
N GLU A 147 21.73 -29.14 -32.78
CA GLU A 147 22.82 -28.46 -33.48
C GLU A 147 22.34 -27.82 -34.81
N PRO A 148 22.49 -26.50 -35.06
CA PRO A 148 22.28 -25.97 -36.40
C PRO A 148 23.55 -26.04 -37.25
N LYS A 149 23.48 -26.88 -38.29
CA LYS A 149 24.39 -26.99 -39.43
C LYS A 149 24.90 -25.64 -39.93
N LYS A 150 26.22 -25.54 -40.08
CA LYS A 150 26.93 -24.48 -40.83
C LYS A 150 26.40 -24.42 -42.27
N LEU A 151 25.83 -23.28 -42.65
CA LEU A 151 25.68 -22.91 -44.06
C LEU A 151 26.71 -21.84 -44.40
N SER A 152 27.63 -22.20 -45.30
CA SER A 152 28.74 -21.39 -45.80
C SER A 152 28.25 -20.17 -46.58
N LYS A 153 28.89 -19.02 -46.32
CA LYS A 153 28.82 -17.81 -47.15
C LYS A 153 29.26 -18.12 -48.59
N PRO A 154 28.64 -17.53 -49.62
CA PRO A 154 29.32 -17.29 -50.88
C PRO A 154 30.08 -15.97 -50.81
N ASP A 155 31.41 -16.05 -50.85
CA ASP A 155 32.23 -15.00 -51.46
C ASP A 155 32.12 -15.17 -52.98
N ILE A 156 31.89 -14.07 -53.71
CA ILE A 156 32.55 -13.72 -54.97
C ILE A 156 32.09 -12.29 -55.32
N GLU A 157 33.05 -11.37 -55.25
CA GLU A 157 33.00 -10.05 -55.85
C GLU A 157 33.93 -10.05 -57.07
N LYS A 158 33.35 -9.80 -58.25
CA LYS A 158 33.89 -9.28 -59.52
C LYS A 158 33.34 -9.99 -60.75
#